data_AF-A0A517Z766-F1
#
_entry.id   AF-A0A517Z766-F1
#
_cell.length_a   1.000
_cell.length_b   1.000
_cell.length_c   1.000
_cell.angle_alpha   90.00
_cell.angle_beta   90.00
_cell.angle_gamma   90.00
#
_symmetry.space_group_name_H-M   'P 1'
#
loop_
_entity.id
_entity.type
_entity.pdbx_description
1 polymer ?
#
loop_
_entity_poly.entity_id
_entity_poly.type
_entity_poly.pdbx_seq_one_letter_code
_entity_poly.pdbx_strand_id
1 'polypeptide(L)'
;MTVLRGFAITIASGILFSAVGGVAGYAIGKMLPDYYRTVFRIPPGVSIDPAQAGLGLGLTQGAAAGLLCGLVIVVTVAWYNVRTGERTATEESGQ
;
A
#
# COMPACT_ATOMS: atom_id res chain seq x y z
N MET A 1 -14.31 2.84 16.27
CA MET A 1 -13.02 3.23 15.65
C MET A 1 -12.92 4.75 15.63
N THR A 2 -11.80 5.37 16.02
CA THR A 2 -11.65 6.84 15.92
C THR A 2 -11.00 7.24 14.60
N VAL A 3 -11.29 8.44 14.10
CA VAL A 3 -10.74 8.98 12.85
C VAL A 3 -9.20 8.96 12.87
N LEU A 4 -8.60 9.36 14.00
CA LEU A 4 -7.14 9.37 14.16
C LEU A 4 -6.53 7.98 14.02
N ARG A 5 -7.17 6.94 14.60
CA ARG A 5 -6.68 5.56 14.47
C ARG A 5 -6.79 5.05 13.04
N GLY A 6 -7.89 5.35 12.35
CA GLY A 6 -8.06 4.98 10.94
C GLY A 6 -7.02 5.64 10.04
N PHE A 7 -6.82 6.95 10.21
CA PHE A 7 -5.78 7.69 9.51
C PHE A 7 -4.39 7.10 9.77
N ALA A 8 -4.05 6.82 11.03
CA ALA A 8 -2.76 6.23 11.39
C ALA A 8 -2.53 4.86 10.73
N ILE A 9 -3.54 3.99 10.69
CA ILE A 9 -3.45 2.67 10.02
C ILE A 9 -3.17 2.83 8.53
N THR A 10 -3.89 3.73 7.86
CA THR A 10 -3.71 3.97 6.42
C THR A 10 -2.30 4.48 6.11
N ILE A 11 -1.83 5.49 6.85
CA ILE A 11 -0.49 6.06 6.65
C ILE A 11 0.60 5.03 6.98
N ALA A 12 0.47 4.30 8.10
CA ALA A 12 1.44 3.27 8.47
C ALA A 12 1.51 2.16 7.41
N SER A 13 0.37 1.75 6.83
CA SER A 13 0.32 0.78 5.74
C SER A 13 1.02 1.31 4.48
N GLY A 14 0.78 2.57 4.13
CA GLY A 14 1.47 3.25 3.03
C GLY A 14 2.99 3.27 3.20
N ILE A 15 3.49 3.68 4.39
CA ILE A 15 4.92 3.73 4.69
C ILE A 15 5.54 2.32 4.63
N LEU A 16 4.89 1.34 5.25
CA LEU A 16 5.39 -0.04 5.30
C LEU A 16 5.53 -0.62 3.88
N PHE A 17 4.47 -0.55 3.08
CA PHE A 17 4.50 -1.09 1.72
C PHE A 17 5.41 -0.27 0.82
N SER A 18 5.51 1.05 1.00
CA SER A 18 6.49 1.87 0.27
C SER A 18 7.92 1.41 0.54
N ALA A 19 8.28 1.17 1.81
CA ALA A 19 9.59 0.65 2.16
C ALA A 19 9.86 -0.72 1.54
N VAL A 20 8.90 -1.66 1.65
CA VAL A 20 9.02 -3.00 1.04
C VAL A 20 9.13 -2.91 -0.48
N GLY A 21 8.27 -2.13 -1.13
CA GLY A 21 8.29 -1.91 -2.56
C GLY A 21 9.60 -1.27 -3.02
N GLY A 22 10.10 -0.27 -2.30
CA GLY A 22 11.37 0.40 -2.59
C GLY A 22 12.56 -0.56 -2.50
N VAL A 23 12.62 -1.39 -1.45
CA VAL A 23 13.66 -2.43 -1.32
C VAL A 23 13.57 -3.45 -2.45
N ALA A 24 12.37 -3.95 -2.75
CA ALA A 24 12.15 -4.92 -3.82
C ALA A 24 12.50 -4.34 -5.19
N GLY A 25 12.07 -3.11 -5.49
CA GLY A 25 12.35 -2.42 -6.74
C GLY A 25 13.84 -2.11 -6.92
N TYR A 26 14.51 -1.65 -5.86
CA TYR A 26 15.96 -1.47 -5.87
C TYR A 26 16.70 -2.79 -6.11
N ALA A 27 16.28 -3.87 -5.44
CA ALA A 27 16.86 -5.20 -5.62
C ALA A 27 16.68 -5.70 -7.07
N ILE A 28 15.49 -5.55 -7.64
CA ILE A 28 15.23 -5.91 -9.05
C ILE A 28 16.11 -5.08 -9.98
N GLY A 29 16.19 -3.76 -9.78
CA GLY A 29 17.02 -2.90 -10.62
C GLY A 29 18.51 -3.24 -10.54
N LYS A 30 18.98 -3.67 -9.38
CA LYS A 30 20.38 -4.08 -9.17
C LYS A 30 20.69 -5.47 -9.71
N MET A 31 19.79 -6.44 -9.54
CA MET A 31 20.03 -7.85 -9.90
C MET A 31 19.59 -8.19 -11.33
N LEU A 32 18.62 -7.45 -11.86
CA LEU A 32 18.00 -7.65 -13.17
C LEU A 32 17.95 -6.32 -13.93
N PRO A 33 19.09 -5.72 -14.31
CA PRO A 33 19.14 -4.40 -14.93
C PRO A 33 18.36 -4.31 -16.25
N ASP A 34 18.19 -5.43 -16.95
CA ASP A 34 17.41 -5.50 -18.18
C ASP A 34 15.90 -5.56 -17.94
N TYR A 35 15.44 -5.91 -16.73
CA TYR A 35 14.02 -5.98 -16.39
C TYR A 35 13.29 -4.68 -16.72
N TYR A 36 13.80 -3.55 -16.21
CA TYR A 36 13.17 -2.26 -16.46
C TYR A 36 13.33 -1.82 -17.92
N ARG A 37 14.43 -2.18 -18.60
CA ARG A 37 14.57 -1.93 -20.05
C ARG A 37 13.52 -2.64 -20.86
N THR A 38 13.23 -3.91 -20.54
CA THR A 38 12.19 -4.69 -21.22
C THR A 38 10.79 -4.19 -20.88
N VAL A 39 10.49 -3.99 -19.58
CA VAL A 39 9.16 -3.56 -19.11
C VAL A 39 8.78 -2.19 -19.69
N PHE A 40 9.71 -1.24 -19.70
CA PHE A 40 9.46 0.10 -20.24
C PHE A 40 9.80 0.24 -21.73
N ARG A 41 10.23 -0.84 -22.39
CA ARG A 41 10.62 -0.86 -23.81
C ARG A 41 11.59 0.29 -24.16
N ILE A 42 12.62 0.44 -23.33
CA ILE A 42 13.58 1.55 -23.44
C ILE A 42 14.45 1.35 -24.69
N PRO A 43 14.51 2.34 -25.60
CA PRO A 43 15.31 2.23 -26.82
C PRO A 43 16.82 2.05 -26.55
N PRO A 44 17.54 1.36 -27.45
CA PRO A 44 19.00 1.36 -27.43
C PRO A 44 19.54 2.79 -27.52
N GLY A 45 20.48 3.16 -26.64
CA GLY A 45 21.10 4.49 -26.59
C GLY A 45 20.58 5.40 -25.47
N VAL A 46 19.47 5.05 -24.79
CA VAL A 46 19.03 5.76 -23.59
C VAL A 46 19.66 5.13 -22.35
N SER A 47 20.53 5.88 -21.67
CA SER A 47 21.13 5.47 -20.40
C SER A 47 20.17 5.75 -19.25
N ILE A 48 19.79 4.69 -18.53
CA ILE A 48 19.00 4.80 -17.29
C ILE A 48 19.70 3.96 -16.24
N ASP A 49 19.76 4.46 -15.00
CA ASP A 49 20.15 3.66 -13.84
C ASP A 49 18.95 2.78 -13.42
N PRO A 50 19.01 1.46 -13.63
CA PRO A 50 17.89 0.56 -13.33
C PRO A 50 17.63 0.46 -11.82
N ALA A 51 18.65 0.63 -10.97
CA ALA A 51 18.50 0.56 -9.52
C ALA A 51 17.76 1.80 -8.99
N GLN A 52 18.09 2.99 -9.52
CA GLN A 52 17.37 4.22 -9.18
C GLN A 52 15.93 4.19 -9.70
N ALA A 53 15.72 3.76 -10.94
CA ALA A 53 14.38 3.61 -11.51
C ALA A 53 13.54 2.62 -10.68
N GLY A 54 14.14 1.48 -10.33
CA GLY A 54 13.48 0.47 -9.51
C GLY A 54 13.12 0.95 -8.11
N LEU A 55 14.01 1.69 -7.44
CA LEU A 55 13.71 2.29 -6.14
C LEU A 55 12.51 3.24 -6.22
N GLY A 56 12.49 4.16 -7.20
CA GLY A 56 11.40 5.11 -7.36
C GLY A 56 10.04 4.46 -7.66
N LEU A 57 10.05 3.48 -8.57
CA LEU A 57 8.85 2.69 -8.90
C LEU A 57 8.38 1.86 -7.71
N GLY A 58 9.31 1.22 -7.02
CA GLY A 58 9.03 0.43 -5.83
C GLY A 58 8.40 1.26 -4.72
N LEU A 59 8.97 2.42 -4.40
CA LEU A 59 8.46 3.33 -3.37
C LEU A 59 7.03 3.79 -3.69
N THR A 60 6.77 4.18 -4.94
CA THR A 60 5.47 4.72 -5.38
C THR A 60 4.40 3.64 -5.46
N GLN A 61 4.69 2.49 -6.07
CA GLN A 61 3.77 1.35 -6.14
C GLN A 61 3.48 0.77 -4.76
N GLY A 62 4.52 0.65 -3.92
CA GLY A 62 4.38 0.25 -2.54
C GLY A 62 3.50 1.20 -1.75
N ALA A 63 3.73 2.52 -1.84
CA ALA A 63 2.88 3.50 -1.17
C ALA A 63 1.41 3.40 -1.61
N ALA A 64 1.16 3.32 -2.92
CA ALA A 64 -0.19 3.19 -3.46
C ALA A 64 -0.89 1.91 -2.95
N ALA A 65 -0.22 0.76 -3.03
CA ALA A 65 -0.74 -0.51 -2.54
C ALA A 65 -1.01 -0.48 -1.02
N GLY A 66 -0.09 0.08 -0.25
CA GLY A 66 -0.20 0.20 1.20
C GLY A 66 -1.36 1.11 1.62
N LEU A 67 -1.53 2.26 0.97
CA LEU A 67 -2.65 3.16 1.24
C LEU A 67 -3.99 2.51 0.91
N LEU A 68 -4.08 1.78 -0.22
CA LEU A 68 -5.29 1.03 -0.59
C LEU A 68 -5.59 -0.08 0.42
N CYS A 69 -4.59 -0.86 0.82
CA CYS A 69 -4.75 -1.92 1.82
C CYS A 69 -5.19 -1.35 3.18
N GLY A 70 -4.53 -0.29 3.63
CA GLY A 70 -4.90 0.42 4.86
C GLY A 70 -6.34 0.94 4.81
N LEU A 71 -6.75 1.54 3.70
CA LEU A 71 -8.12 2.01 3.50
C LEU A 71 -9.14 0.87 3.58
N VAL A 72 -8.87 -0.27 2.93
CA VAL A 72 -9.73 -1.45 3.00
C VAL A 72 -9.87 -1.92 4.45
N ILE A 73 -8.77 -2.04 5.19
CA ILE A 73 -8.80 -2.43 6.62
C ILE A 73 -9.66 -1.46 7.43
N VAL A 74 -9.45 -0.15 7.25
CA VAL A 74 -10.20 0.89 7.98
C VAL A 74 -11.70 0.80 7.67
N VAL A 75 -12.07 0.67 6.41
CA VAL A 75 -13.48 0.55 5.98
C VAL A 75 -14.11 -0.71 6.54
N THR A 76 -13.44 -1.86 6.43
CA THR A 76 -13.94 -3.14 6.95
C THR A 76 -14.15 -3.08 8.47
N VAL A 77 -13.18 -2.54 9.21
CA VAL A 77 -13.28 -2.42 10.67
C VAL A 77 -14.34 -1.41 11.10
N ALA A 78 -14.44 -0.27 10.41
CA ALA A 78 -15.50 0.71 10.68
C ALA A 78 -16.89 0.11 10.44
N TRP A 79 -17.07 -0.59 9.33
CA TRP A 79 -18.31 -1.28 8.99
C TRP A 79 -18.69 -2.35 10.01
N TYR A 80 -17.72 -3.17 10.43
CA TYR A 80 -17.93 -4.19 11.45
C TYR A 80 -18.41 -3.57 12.78
N ASN A 81 -17.75 -2.50 13.24
CA ASN A 81 -18.12 -1.83 14.48
C ASN A 81 -19.53 -1.24 14.45
N VAL A 82 -19.97 -0.69 13.31
CA VAL A 82 -21.34 -0.19 13.15
C VAL A 82 -22.35 -1.33 13.29
N ARG A 83 -22.15 -2.44 12.59
CA ARG A 83 -23.08 -3.58 12.62
C ARG A 83 -23.15 -4.30 13.96
N THR A 84 -22.03 -4.41 14.68
CA THR A 84 -22.03 -5.02 16.00
C THR A 84 -22.69 -4.10 17.03
N GLY A 85 -22.53 -2.78 16.90
CA GLY A 85 -23.19 -1.80 17.78
C GLY A 85 -24.70 -1.77 17.65
N GLU A 86 -25.25 -1.92 16.43
CA GLU A 86 -26.71 -1.99 16.19
C GLU A 86 -27.35 -3.26 16.80
N ARG A 87 -26.61 -4.37 16.84
CA ARG A 87 -27.09 -5.64 17.40
C ARG A 87 -27.36 -5.55 18.90
N THR A 88 -26.47 -4.89 19.66
CA THR A 88 -26.60 -4.79 21.12
C THR A 88 -27.75 -3.87 21.54
N ALA A 89 -28.00 -2.77 20.81
CA ALA A 89 -29.10 -1.85 21.11
C ALA A 89 -30.49 -2.45 20.84
N THR A 90 -30.58 -3.41 19.92
CA THR A 90 -31.84 -4.12 19.62
C THR A 90 -32.18 -5.16 20.69
N GLU A 91 -31.17 -5.77 21.32
CA GLU A 91 -31.37 -6.72 22.42
C GLU A 91 -31.84 -6.01 23.71
N GLU A 92 -31.35 -4.81 24.02
CA GLU A 92 -31.76 -4.04 25.22
C GLU A 92 -33.17 -3.41 25.11
N SER A 93 -33.69 -3.19 23.90
CA SER A 93 -35.02 -2.58 23.68
C SER A 93 -36.16 -3.60 23.54
N GLY A 94 -35.83 -4.89 23.44
CA GLY A 94 -36.78 -6.00 23.37
C GLY A 94 -37.04 -6.69 24.71
N GLN A 95 -36.47 -6.18 25.82
CA GLN A 95 -36.59 -6.71 27.17
C GLN A 95 -37.44 -5.79 28.05
#